data_AF-A0A1G2MIT5-F1
#
_entry.id   AF-A0A1G2MIT5-F1
#
_cell.length_a   1.000
_cell.length_b   1.000
_cell.length_c   1.000
_cell.angle_alpha   90.00
_cell.angle_beta   90.00
_cell.angle_gamma   90.00
#
_symmetry.space_group_name_H-M   'P 1'
#
loop_
_entity.id
_entity.type
_entity.pdbx_description
1 polymer ?
#
loop_
_entity_poly.entity_id
_entity_poly.type
_entity_poly.pdbx_seq_one_letter_code
_entity_poly.pdbx_strand_id
1 'polypeptide(L)'
;MATKYVVTGDQALRIGNRLAEIQRQVFLQKEYPHDPEDLIRYLQGAADGKFVGQATGNEIREIEVTDPPRIIVPNLRSTYPTLAEWLEAREELHKFFTGQSVILRDMFALTDEQLARTDLIPVFRPSGATNRLAVDWKKKLGVDVYEETDVMKYKNSVGPKTPELYLISRSLRPDADTLGDNANTPDQLIQVPNKLWLNLYGWADADTLHFAITGEHLDPKTWTWFPNDRLPDGGVASGYWGGAGVCLRWRYAGGCGSYGGARAAVPVSLKT
;
A
#
# COMPACT_ATOMS: atom_id res chain seq x y z
N MET A 1 -17.99 21.66 28.08
CA MET A 1 -17.02 20.53 28.01
C MET A 1 -16.39 20.60 26.63
N ALA A 2 -15.06 20.72 26.55
CA ALA A 2 -14.37 20.86 25.27
C ALA A 2 -14.31 19.50 24.56
N THR A 3 -14.80 19.44 23.33
CA THR A 3 -14.68 18.26 22.46
C THR A 3 -13.27 18.23 21.89
N LYS A 4 -12.49 17.21 22.28
CA LYS A 4 -11.10 17.02 21.84
C LYS A 4 -11.12 16.24 20.52
N TYR A 5 -10.59 16.82 19.45
CA TYR A 5 -10.39 16.11 18.18
C TYR A 5 -8.92 15.78 18.03
N VAL A 6 -8.59 14.50 18.12
CA VAL A 6 -7.24 13.98 17.91
C VAL A 6 -7.09 13.68 16.43
N VAL A 7 -6.21 14.42 15.75
CA VAL A 7 -5.82 14.15 14.36
C VAL A 7 -4.50 13.39 14.35
N THR A 8 -4.45 12.29 13.60
CA THR A 8 -3.23 11.50 13.45
C THR A 8 -2.23 12.22 12.54
N GLY A 9 -0.96 11.88 12.65
CA GLY A 9 0.09 12.42 11.77
C GLY A 9 -0.17 12.24 10.28
N ASP A 10 -0.85 11.15 9.90
CA ASP A 10 -1.28 10.91 8.53
C ASP A 10 -2.39 11.88 8.09
N GLN A 11 -3.29 12.26 8.99
CA GLN A 11 -4.29 13.29 8.71
C GLN A 11 -3.61 14.66 8.55
N ALA A 12 -2.59 14.97 9.36
CA ALA A 12 -1.78 16.17 9.19
C ALA A 12 -1.01 16.17 7.85
N LEU A 13 -0.46 15.02 7.45
CA LEU A 13 0.24 14.87 6.16
C LEU A 13 -0.72 14.98 4.97
N ARG A 14 -1.92 14.38 5.05
CA ARG A 14 -2.97 14.53 4.04
C ARG A 14 -3.41 15.98 3.91
N ILE A 15 -3.56 16.70 5.03
CA ILE A 15 -3.84 18.13 5.03
C ILE A 15 -2.68 18.88 4.36
N GLY A 16 -1.43 18.60 4.73
CA GLY A 16 -0.24 19.21 4.12
C GLY A 16 -0.13 18.98 2.60
N ASN A 17 -0.36 17.75 2.14
CA ASN A 17 -0.35 17.42 0.72
C ASN A 17 -1.52 18.08 -0.03
N ARG A 18 -2.69 18.15 0.60
CA ARG A 18 -3.84 18.86 0.02
C ARG A 18 -3.60 20.36 -0.06
N LEU A 19 -2.90 20.94 0.93
CA LEU A 19 -2.47 22.33 0.94
C LEU A 19 -1.46 22.62 -0.18
N ALA A 20 -0.46 21.75 -0.37
CA ALA A 20 0.52 21.87 -1.44
C ALA A 20 -0.14 21.78 -2.83
N GLU A 21 -1.12 20.89 -2.99
CA GLU A 21 -1.88 20.76 -4.24
C GLU A 21 -2.79 21.97 -4.48
N ILE A 22 -3.43 22.53 -3.44
CA ILE A 22 -4.20 23.78 -3.57
C ILE A 22 -3.28 24.95 -3.93
N GLN A 23 -2.13 25.09 -3.27
CA GLN A 23 -1.14 26.13 -3.62
C GLN A 23 -0.67 25.98 -5.07
N ARG A 24 -0.44 24.74 -5.52
CA ARG A 24 -0.09 24.44 -6.90
C ARG A 24 -1.21 24.81 -7.87
N GLN A 25 -2.47 24.53 -7.53
CA GLN A 25 -3.63 24.89 -8.34
C GLN A 25 -3.84 26.41 -8.40
N VAL A 26 -3.67 27.13 -7.30
CA VAL A 26 -3.70 28.60 -7.24
C VAL A 26 -2.55 29.22 -8.05
N PHE A 27 -1.36 28.60 -8.04
CA PHE A 27 -0.21 29.07 -8.80
C PHE A 27 -0.36 28.80 -10.31
N LEU A 28 -0.97 27.68 -10.69
CA LEU A 28 -1.12 27.25 -12.10
C LEU A 28 -2.41 27.75 -12.76
N GLN A 29 -3.47 28.03 -11.99
CA GLN A 29 -4.72 28.60 -12.49
C GLN A 29 -4.94 29.97 -11.84
N LYS A 30 -4.92 31.04 -12.66
CA LYS A 30 -5.21 32.42 -12.23
C LYS A 30 -6.65 32.65 -11.74
N GLU A 31 -7.49 31.62 -11.65
CA GLU A 31 -8.88 31.73 -11.23
C GLU A 31 -9.20 30.64 -10.20
N TYR A 32 -8.73 30.83 -8.97
CA TYR A 32 -9.35 30.17 -7.82
C TYR A 32 -10.65 30.95 -7.49
N PRO A 33 -11.82 30.29 -7.38
CA PRO A 33 -13.13 30.97 -7.31
C PRO A 33 -13.42 31.64 -5.95
N HIS A 34 -12.47 31.62 -5.02
CA HIS A 34 -12.59 32.24 -3.70
C HIS A 34 -11.54 33.33 -3.53
N ASP A 35 -11.86 34.35 -2.74
CA ASP A 35 -10.96 35.46 -2.45
C ASP A 35 -9.59 34.92 -1.95
N PRO A 36 -8.49 35.22 -2.65
CA PRO A 36 -7.16 34.79 -2.26
C PRO A 36 -6.80 35.16 -0.81
N GLU A 37 -7.33 36.28 -0.27
CA GLU A 37 -7.08 36.66 1.12
C GLU A 37 -7.84 35.79 2.14
N ASP A 38 -9.05 35.32 1.81
CA ASP A 38 -9.79 34.35 2.64
C ASP A 38 -9.08 32.99 2.65
N LEU A 39 -8.59 32.56 1.48
CA LEU A 39 -7.81 31.34 1.37
C LEU A 39 -6.51 31.47 2.18
N ILE A 40 -5.71 32.52 1.97
CA ILE A 40 -4.46 32.73 2.70
C ILE A 40 -4.69 32.75 4.22
N ARG A 41 -5.75 33.41 4.70
CA ARG A 41 -6.12 33.44 6.13
C ARG A 41 -6.50 32.06 6.67
N TYR A 42 -7.22 31.27 5.89
CA TYR A 42 -7.57 29.88 6.23
C TYR A 42 -6.33 28.97 6.25
N LEU A 43 -5.42 29.12 5.29
CA LEU A 43 -4.19 28.33 5.21
C LEU A 43 -3.19 28.71 6.31
N GLN A 44 -3.08 30.00 6.66
CA GLN A 44 -2.28 30.46 7.81
C GLN A 44 -2.88 29.98 9.14
N GLY A 45 -4.21 30.02 9.27
CA GLY A 45 -4.91 29.41 10.42
C GLY A 45 -4.64 27.91 10.54
N ALA A 46 -4.66 27.16 9.43
CA ALA A 46 -4.36 25.73 9.42
C ALA A 46 -2.89 25.42 9.76
N ALA A 47 -1.94 26.23 9.28
CA ALA A 47 -0.51 26.09 9.59
C ALA A 47 -0.17 26.43 11.04
N ASP A 48 -0.88 27.41 11.64
CA ASP A 48 -0.72 27.82 13.04
C ASP A 48 -1.62 27.03 14.02
N GLY A 49 -2.33 26.00 13.53
CA GLY A 49 -3.20 25.15 14.33
C GLY A 49 -4.49 25.83 14.85
N LYS A 50 -4.89 26.94 14.25
CA LYS A 50 -6.09 27.73 14.58
C LYS A 50 -7.11 27.63 13.43
N PHE A 51 -7.99 26.64 13.48
CA PHE A 51 -9.15 26.61 12.58
C PHE A 51 -10.22 27.57 13.10
N VAL A 52 -10.47 28.67 12.39
CA VAL A 52 -11.61 29.55 12.67
C VAL A 52 -12.76 29.13 11.78
N GLY A 53 -13.67 28.32 12.31
CA GLY A 53 -14.96 28.10 11.68
C GLY A 53 -15.84 29.34 11.90
N GLN A 54 -16.11 30.11 10.85
CA GLN A 54 -17.27 31.02 10.87
C GLN A 54 -18.55 30.17 10.81
N ALA A 55 -18.97 29.71 11.99
CA ALA A 55 -20.36 29.49 12.42
C ALA A 55 -20.42 28.59 13.67
N THR A 56 -19.62 28.87 14.71
CA THR A 56 -19.94 28.64 16.13
C THR A 56 -18.69 28.97 16.94
N GLY A 57 -18.77 29.99 17.80
CA GLY A 57 -17.64 30.55 18.55
C GLY A 57 -17.04 29.62 19.60
N ASN A 58 -16.28 28.61 19.16
CA ASN A 58 -15.38 27.85 20.00
C ASN A 58 -13.96 27.97 19.42
N GLU A 59 -13.10 28.72 20.11
CA GLU A 59 -11.67 28.76 19.82
C GLU A 59 -11.07 27.36 19.96
N ILE A 60 -10.52 26.83 18.88
CA ILE A 60 -9.67 25.63 18.90
C ILE A 60 -8.29 26.10 19.38
N ARG A 61 -7.86 25.61 20.54
CA ARG A 61 -6.52 25.85 21.07
C ARG A 61 -5.77 24.51 21.15
N GLU A 62 -4.70 24.45 20.38
CA GLU A 62 -3.67 23.40 20.27
C GLU A 62 -4.06 22.10 19.55
N ILE A 63 -3.39 21.88 18.41
CA ILE A 63 -3.31 20.61 17.70
C ILE A 63 -2.01 19.94 18.11
N GLU A 64 -2.12 18.78 18.74
CA GLU A 64 -0.96 17.91 18.99
C GLU A 64 -0.69 17.11 17.72
N VAL A 65 0.30 17.54 16.92
CA VAL A 65 0.77 16.81 15.73
C VAL A 65 1.57 15.61 16.23
N THR A 66 0.93 14.44 16.28
CA THR A 66 1.65 13.18 16.45
C THR A 66 2.17 12.75 15.09
N ASP A 67 3.44 13.05 14.77
CA ASP A 67 4.08 12.54 13.54
C ASP A 67 3.73 11.06 13.34
N PRO A 68 3.32 10.62 12.13
CA PRO A 68 3.19 9.19 11.90
C PRO A 68 4.58 8.57 12.07
N PRO A 69 4.73 7.41 12.75
CA PRO A 69 6.04 6.91 13.09
C PRO A 69 6.90 6.75 11.85
N ARG A 70 7.99 7.51 11.79
CA ARG A 70 8.97 7.37 10.71
C ARG A 70 9.66 6.03 10.89
N ILE A 71 9.40 5.09 9.99
CA ILE A 71 10.26 3.93 9.82
C ILE A 71 11.59 4.48 9.29
N ILE A 72 12.60 4.56 10.15
CA ILE A 72 13.93 5.05 9.79
C ILE A 72 14.84 3.85 9.59
N VAL A 73 14.97 3.40 8.34
CA VAL A 73 16.06 2.51 7.95
C VAL A 73 17.05 3.35 7.12
N PRO A 74 18.32 3.48 7.57
CA PRO A 74 19.26 4.48 7.05
C PRO A 74 19.44 4.49 5.52
N ASN A 75 19.36 3.33 4.87
CA ASN A 75 19.70 3.16 3.46
C ASN A 75 18.51 2.90 2.53
N LEU A 76 17.28 2.83 3.06
CA LEU A 76 16.09 2.55 2.23
C LEU A 76 15.78 3.64 1.21
N ARG A 77 16.28 4.86 1.45
CA ARG A 77 16.16 5.99 0.53
C ARG A 77 17.30 6.06 -0.48
N SER A 78 18.23 5.11 -0.47
CA SER A 78 19.27 5.03 -1.50
C SER A 78 18.66 4.72 -2.86
N THR A 79 19.41 4.94 -3.95
CA THR A 79 18.95 4.60 -5.31
C THR A 79 18.86 3.09 -5.53
N TYR A 80 19.63 2.29 -4.77
CA TYR A 80 19.74 0.84 -4.97
C TYR A 80 19.69 0.06 -3.65
N PRO A 81 18.60 0.16 -2.87
CA PRO A 81 18.50 -0.60 -1.65
C PRO A 81 18.46 -2.09 -1.95
N THR A 82 19.19 -2.86 -1.17
CA THR A 82 19.33 -4.31 -1.25
C THR A 82 18.14 -5.02 -0.61
N LEU A 83 17.93 -6.30 -0.92
CA LEU A 83 16.89 -7.11 -0.29
C LEU A 83 17.07 -7.14 1.24
N ALA A 84 18.32 -7.17 1.73
CA ALA A 84 18.61 -7.09 3.17
C ALA A 84 17.99 -5.83 3.81
N GLU A 85 18.14 -4.67 3.18
CA GLU A 85 17.59 -3.41 3.67
C GLU A 85 16.04 -3.38 3.59
N TRP A 86 15.46 -3.98 2.55
CA TRP A 86 14.01 -4.14 2.44
C TRP A 86 13.43 -5.11 3.48
N LEU A 87 14.18 -6.14 3.87
CA LEU A 87 13.78 -7.06 4.95
C LEU A 87 13.77 -6.34 6.29
N GLU A 88 14.81 -5.56 6.60
CA GLU A 88 14.85 -4.72 7.81
C GLU A 88 13.69 -3.72 7.84
N ALA A 89 13.37 -3.11 6.69
CA ALA A 89 12.19 -2.26 6.55
C ALA A 89 10.89 -2.98 6.88
N ARG A 90 10.75 -4.21 6.37
CA ARG A 90 9.56 -5.02 6.60
C ARG A 90 9.44 -5.43 8.05
N GLU A 91 10.55 -5.73 8.72
CA GLU A 91 10.62 -6.06 10.15
C GLU A 91 10.16 -4.86 11.01
N GLU A 92 10.66 -3.65 10.73
CA GLU A 92 10.24 -2.42 11.43
C GLU A 92 8.77 -2.08 11.15
N LEU A 93 8.31 -2.23 9.90
CA LEU A 93 6.90 -2.05 9.55
C LEU A 93 6.01 -3.07 10.27
N HIS A 94 6.47 -4.32 10.41
CA HIS A 94 5.76 -5.34 11.17
C HIS A 94 5.61 -4.93 12.64
N LYS A 95 6.70 -4.49 13.25
CA LYS A 95 6.74 -4.02 14.64
C LYS A 95 5.84 -2.80 14.84
N PHE A 96 5.81 -1.86 13.91
CA PHE A 96 4.88 -0.74 13.94
C PHE A 96 3.41 -1.19 13.91
N PHE A 97 3.07 -2.18 13.08
CA PHE A 97 1.70 -2.64 12.97
C PHE A 97 1.24 -3.47 14.17
N THR A 98 2.12 -4.32 14.70
CA THR A 98 1.74 -5.39 15.64
C THR A 98 2.30 -5.21 17.05
N GLY A 99 3.30 -4.34 17.23
CA GLY A 99 4.10 -4.24 18.45
C GLY A 99 5.12 -5.37 18.63
N GLN A 100 5.16 -6.35 17.72
CA GLN A 100 6.02 -7.52 17.81
C GLN A 100 7.24 -7.38 16.90
N SER A 101 8.41 -7.72 17.44
CA SER A 101 9.63 -7.82 16.64
C SER A 101 9.74 -9.19 16.00
N VAL A 102 10.16 -9.21 14.73
CA VAL A 102 10.50 -10.41 13.97
C VAL A 102 11.86 -10.19 13.31
N ILE A 103 12.60 -11.27 13.10
CA ILE A 103 13.84 -11.25 12.32
C ILE A 103 13.66 -12.24 11.17
N LEU A 104 13.33 -11.73 9.99
CA LEU A 104 12.97 -12.55 8.82
C LEU A 104 14.16 -13.39 8.35
N ARG A 105 15.38 -12.87 8.50
CA ARG A 105 16.63 -13.61 8.22
C ARG A 105 16.85 -14.79 9.15
N ASP A 106 16.30 -14.78 10.36
CA ASP A 106 16.39 -15.90 11.29
C ASP A 106 15.28 -16.93 11.06
N MET A 107 14.15 -16.49 10.50
CA MET A 107 13.00 -17.35 10.22
C MET A 107 13.10 -18.06 8.86
N PHE A 108 13.69 -17.41 7.85
CA PHE A 108 13.66 -17.87 6.46
C PHE A 108 15.07 -18.11 5.88
N ALA A 109 15.18 -19.14 5.05
CA ALA A 109 16.43 -19.57 4.43
C ALA A 109 16.78 -18.70 3.21
N LEU A 110 17.28 -17.50 3.47
CA LEU A 110 17.79 -16.56 2.45
C LEU A 110 19.28 -16.78 2.19
N THR A 111 19.70 -16.74 0.92
CA THR A 111 21.12 -16.81 0.54
C THR A 111 21.75 -15.41 0.49
N ASP A 112 23.08 -15.33 0.61
CA ASP A 112 23.82 -14.07 0.50
C ASP A 112 23.61 -13.42 -0.87
N GLU A 113 23.51 -14.21 -1.94
CA GLU A 113 23.22 -13.72 -3.28
C GLU A 113 21.83 -13.08 -3.33
N GLN A 114 20.82 -13.68 -2.70
CA GLN A 114 19.48 -13.08 -2.63
C GLN A 114 19.51 -11.77 -1.84
N LEU A 115 20.19 -11.76 -0.69
CA LEU A 115 20.29 -10.58 0.19
C LEU A 115 20.95 -9.39 -0.51
N ALA A 116 21.93 -9.63 -1.38
CA ALA A 116 22.63 -8.59 -2.13
C ALA A 116 21.84 -8.04 -3.34
N ARG A 117 20.74 -8.68 -3.76
CA ARG A 117 19.95 -8.23 -4.92
C ARG A 117 19.26 -6.91 -4.63
N THR A 118 19.21 -6.05 -5.63
CA THR A 118 18.58 -4.72 -5.54
C THR A 118 17.26 -4.65 -6.30
N ASP A 119 16.80 -5.74 -6.90
CA ASP A 119 15.62 -5.79 -7.75
C ASP A 119 14.48 -6.62 -7.14
N LEU A 120 14.51 -6.85 -5.83
CA LEU A 120 13.52 -7.63 -5.09
C LEU A 120 12.85 -6.82 -3.97
N ILE A 121 11.59 -7.14 -3.69
CA ILE A 121 10.82 -6.70 -2.51
C ILE A 121 10.35 -7.95 -1.75
N PRO A 122 10.48 -7.99 -0.40
CA PRO A 122 9.92 -9.05 0.41
C PRO A 122 8.43 -8.84 0.66
N VAL A 123 7.69 -9.94 0.68
CA VAL A 123 6.28 -10.00 1.05
C VAL A 123 6.15 -10.97 2.20
N PHE A 124 5.76 -10.45 3.37
CA PHE A 124 5.70 -11.24 4.59
C PHE A 124 4.25 -11.40 5.06
N ARG A 125 3.82 -12.65 5.16
CA ARG A 125 2.51 -13.04 5.67
C ARG A 125 2.67 -13.81 6.98
N PRO A 126 2.42 -13.18 8.15
CA PRO A 126 2.45 -13.88 9.42
C PRO A 126 1.44 -15.03 9.48
N SER A 127 1.66 -15.96 10.41
CA SER A 127 0.68 -17.01 10.71
C SER A 127 -0.68 -16.40 11.05
N GLY A 128 -1.75 -16.93 10.44
CA GLY A 128 -3.12 -16.47 10.63
C GLY A 128 -3.47 -15.14 9.93
N ALA A 129 -2.53 -14.50 9.23
CA ALA A 129 -2.75 -13.19 8.62
C ALA A 129 -3.75 -13.23 7.46
N THR A 130 -4.86 -12.49 7.59
CA THR A 130 -5.97 -12.48 6.63
C THR A 130 -5.88 -11.33 5.62
N ASN A 131 -6.62 -11.40 4.51
CA ASN A 131 -6.76 -10.27 3.58
C ASN A 131 -7.24 -8.99 4.28
N ARG A 132 -8.17 -9.12 5.24
CA ARG A 132 -8.66 -8.01 6.05
C ARG A 132 -7.52 -7.34 6.82
N LEU A 133 -6.61 -8.12 7.42
CA LEU A 133 -5.45 -7.58 8.13
C LEU A 133 -4.56 -6.72 7.23
N ALA A 134 -4.28 -7.17 6.00
CA ALA A 134 -3.48 -6.39 5.05
C ALA A 134 -4.17 -5.07 4.65
N VAL A 135 -5.49 -5.09 4.48
CA VAL A 135 -6.28 -3.87 4.23
C VAL A 135 -6.25 -2.93 5.43
N ASP A 136 -6.38 -3.45 6.64
CA ASP A 136 -6.41 -2.65 7.86
C ASP A 136 -5.04 -2.00 8.13
N TRP A 137 -3.93 -2.70 7.86
CA TRP A 137 -2.59 -2.12 7.90
C TRP A 137 -2.43 -0.96 6.92
N LYS A 138 -2.97 -1.12 5.71
CA LYS A 138 -2.96 -0.06 4.70
C LYS A 138 -3.75 1.17 5.14
N LYS A 139 -4.95 0.96 5.70
CA LYS A 139 -5.76 2.03 6.30
C LYS A 139 -5.04 2.71 7.48
N LYS A 140 -4.28 1.95 8.27
CA LYS A 140 -3.46 2.47 9.39
C LYS A 140 -2.31 3.37 8.93
N LEU A 141 -1.87 3.28 7.67
CA LEU A 141 -0.95 4.25 7.04
C LEU A 141 -1.67 5.46 6.42
N GLY A 142 -2.95 5.64 6.74
CA GLY A 142 -3.73 6.72 6.15
C GLY A 142 -3.86 6.57 4.64
N VAL A 143 -4.03 5.36 4.12
CA VAL A 143 -4.40 5.12 2.71
C VAL A 143 -5.88 4.74 2.63
N ASP A 144 -6.64 5.42 1.77
CA ASP A 144 -8.03 5.07 1.52
C ASP A 144 -8.09 3.80 0.66
N VAL A 145 -8.93 2.84 1.07
CA VAL A 145 -9.08 1.55 0.38
C VAL A 145 -10.54 1.35 0.00
N TYR A 146 -10.78 1.26 -1.30
CA TYR A 146 -12.06 0.86 -1.88
C TYR A 146 -12.08 -0.66 -2.10
N GLU A 147 -13.12 -1.31 -1.60
CA GLU A 147 -13.36 -2.75 -1.76
C GLU A 147 -14.68 -2.94 -2.52
N GLU A 148 -14.63 -3.48 -3.74
CA GLU A 148 -15.85 -3.78 -4.51
C GLU A 148 -16.64 -4.95 -3.91
N THR A 149 -15.91 -5.94 -3.40
CA THR A 149 -16.42 -7.08 -2.65
C THR A 149 -15.56 -7.22 -1.40
N ASP A 150 -16.18 -7.58 -0.27
CA ASP A 150 -15.47 -7.88 0.97
C ASP A 150 -14.30 -8.84 0.71
N VAL A 151 -13.08 -8.38 1.02
CA VAL A 151 -11.84 -9.11 0.76
C VAL A 151 -11.76 -10.47 1.48
N MET A 152 -12.64 -10.72 2.44
CA MET A 152 -12.76 -12.00 3.13
C MET A 152 -13.52 -13.06 2.33
N LYS A 153 -14.24 -12.69 1.26
CA LYS A 153 -15.01 -13.64 0.43
C LYS A 153 -14.17 -14.41 -0.59
N TYR A 154 -12.92 -14.03 -0.82
CA TYR A 154 -12.02 -14.71 -1.76
C TYR A 154 -11.42 -16.00 -1.16
N LYS A 155 -11.17 -17.00 -2.00
CA LYS A 155 -10.69 -18.34 -1.61
C LYS A 155 -9.48 -18.36 -0.64
N ASN A 156 -8.48 -17.49 -0.83
CA ASN A 156 -7.26 -17.47 0.00
C ASN A 156 -7.25 -16.34 1.03
N SER A 157 -8.44 -15.88 1.44
CA SER A 157 -8.58 -14.77 2.38
C SER A 157 -8.11 -15.08 3.80
N VAL A 158 -8.13 -16.35 4.19
CA VAL A 158 -7.62 -16.83 5.47
C VAL A 158 -6.11 -17.06 5.36
N GLY A 159 -5.38 -16.66 6.41
CA GLY A 159 -3.93 -16.75 6.48
C GLY A 159 -3.38 -18.17 6.56
N PRO A 160 -2.09 -18.33 6.25
CA PRO A 160 -1.40 -19.60 6.39
C PRO A 160 -1.28 -20.00 7.86
N LYS A 161 -1.13 -21.30 8.13
CA LYS A 161 -0.90 -21.80 9.50
C LYS A 161 0.50 -21.46 10.01
N THR A 162 1.47 -21.36 9.11
CA THR A 162 2.85 -20.97 9.38
C THR A 162 3.15 -19.67 8.65
N PRO A 163 4.08 -18.84 9.13
CA PRO A 163 4.47 -17.64 8.41
C PRO A 163 5.04 -17.97 7.02
N GLU A 164 4.74 -17.12 6.05
CA GLU A 164 5.22 -17.22 4.67
C GLU A 164 6.01 -15.97 4.28
N LEU A 165 7.09 -16.17 3.52
CA LEU A 165 7.86 -15.10 2.90
C LEU A 165 7.93 -15.37 1.40
N TYR A 166 7.62 -14.36 0.60
CA TYR A 166 7.80 -14.39 -0.84
C TYR A 166 8.73 -13.26 -1.27
N LEU A 167 9.48 -13.48 -2.33
CA LEU A 167 10.24 -12.46 -3.03
C LEU A 167 9.54 -12.16 -4.35
N ILE A 168 9.31 -10.87 -4.61
CA ILE A 168 8.74 -10.38 -5.87
C ILE A 168 9.70 -9.39 -6.53
N SER A 169 9.54 -9.17 -7.84
CA SER A 169 10.30 -8.12 -8.53
C SER A 169 9.96 -6.73 -7.97
N ARG A 170 10.99 -5.90 -7.75
CA ARG A 170 10.89 -4.49 -7.38
C ARG A 170 10.53 -3.64 -8.60
N SER A 171 9.29 -3.78 -9.05
CA SER A 171 8.73 -3.05 -10.19
C SER A 171 7.42 -2.35 -9.81
N LEU A 172 7.24 -1.11 -10.26
CA LEU A 172 5.98 -0.37 -10.13
C LEU A 172 4.83 -0.97 -10.97
N ARG A 173 5.11 -1.93 -11.85
CA ARG A 173 4.12 -2.60 -12.71
C ARG A 173 4.17 -4.12 -12.52
N PRO A 174 3.10 -4.85 -12.91
CA PRO A 174 3.12 -6.31 -12.98
C PRO A 174 4.24 -6.80 -13.90
N ASP A 175 4.50 -8.11 -13.86
CA ASP A 175 5.56 -8.70 -14.67
C ASP A 175 5.27 -8.49 -16.16
N ALA A 176 6.29 -8.06 -16.92
CA ALA A 176 6.12 -7.65 -18.31
C ALA A 176 5.56 -8.77 -19.21
N ASP A 177 5.90 -10.02 -18.91
CA ASP A 177 5.42 -11.22 -19.61
C ASP A 177 3.95 -11.56 -19.32
N THR A 178 3.27 -10.78 -18.48
CA THR A 178 1.85 -10.97 -18.13
C THR A 178 0.96 -9.81 -18.57
N LEU A 179 1.54 -8.75 -19.12
CA LEU A 179 0.80 -7.55 -19.53
C LEU A 179 0.35 -7.65 -20.99
N GLY A 180 -0.81 -7.07 -21.29
CA GLY A 180 -1.28 -6.92 -22.66
C GLY A 180 -1.61 -8.25 -23.32
N ASP A 181 -1.20 -8.36 -24.58
CA ASP A 181 -1.46 -9.53 -25.42
C ASP A 181 -0.74 -10.80 -24.91
N ASN A 182 0.18 -10.68 -23.94
CA ASN A 182 0.89 -11.80 -23.33
C ASN A 182 0.02 -12.61 -22.34
N ALA A 183 -0.98 -11.97 -21.72
CA ALA A 183 -2.00 -12.66 -20.93
C ALA A 183 -3.32 -11.88 -20.98
N ASN A 184 -4.25 -12.37 -21.81
CA ASN A 184 -5.55 -11.73 -22.00
C ASN A 184 -6.51 -12.05 -20.86
N THR A 185 -6.27 -13.12 -20.11
CA THR A 185 -7.12 -13.54 -19.00
C THR A 185 -6.33 -14.05 -17.80
N PRO A 186 -6.82 -13.87 -16.56
CA PRO A 186 -6.26 -14.54 -15.39
C PRO A 186 -6.24 -16.07 -15.49
N ASP A 187 -7.14 -16.67 -16.28
CA ASP A 187 -7.17 -18.13 -16.50
C ASP A 187 -5.97 -18.64 -17.30
N GLN A 188 -5.40 -17.83 -18.20
CA GLN A 188 -4.17 -18.19 -18.91
C GLN A 188 -2.98 -18.24 -17.96
N LEU A 189 -2.96 -17.38 -16.94
CA LEU A 189 -1.87 -17.28 -15.99
C LEU A 189 -1.78 -18.49 -15.05
N ILE A 190 -2.92 -19.03 -14.60
CA ILE A 190 -2.93 -20.23 -13.73
C ILE A 190 -2.44 -21.49 -14.44
N GLN A 191 -2.41 -21.49 -15.78
CA GLN A 191 -1.94 -22.63 -16.57
C GLN A 191 -0.42 -22.65 -16.72
N VAL A 192 0.29 -21.57 -16.35
CA VAL A 192 1.76 -21.51 -16.45
C VAL A 192 2.38 -22.46 -15.41
N PRO A 193 3.01 -23.57 -15.84
CA PRO A 193 3.55 -24.55 -14.91
C PRO A 193 4.64 -23.93 -14.03
N ASN A 194 4.65 -24.32 -12.75
CA ASN A 194 5.67 -23.93 -11.77
C ASN A 194 5.77 -22.42 -11.49
N LYS A 195 4.81 -21.59 -11.94
CA LYS A 195 4.75 -20.16 -11.62
C LYS A 195 3.74 -19.93 -10.49
N LEU A 196 4.23 -19.41 -9.36
CA LEU A 196 3.38 -18.95 -8.27
C LEU A 196 3.07 -17.46 -8.50
N TRP A 197 1.79 -17.11 -8.37
CA TRP A 197 1.31 -15.74 -8.50
C TRP A 197 1.05 -15.12 -7.14
N LEU A 198 1.46 -13.87 -6.97
CA LEU A 198 1.19 -13.08 -5.78
C LEU A 198 -0.33 -12.96 -5.56
N ASN A 199 -0.76 -13.19 -4.32
CA ASN A 199 -2.15 -13.08 -3.92
C ASN A 199 -2.50 -11.65 -3.45
N LEU A 200 -3.77 -11.39 -3.15
CA LEU A 200 -4.28 -10.10 -2.68
C LEU A 200 -3.55 -9.65 -1.42
N TYR A 201 -3.43 -10.53 -0.41
CA TYR A 201 -2.67 -10.23 0.80
C TYR A 201 -1.26 -9.76 0.45
N GLY A 202 -0.56 -10.54 -0.37
CA GLY A 202 0.83 -10.33 -0.69
C GLY A 202 1.06 -9.04 -1.49
N TRP A 203 0.15 -8.72 -2.41
CA TRP A 203 0.19 -7.43 -3.11
C TRP A 203 -0.10 -6.27 -2.16
N ALA A 204 -1.09 -6.40 -1.27
CA ALA A 204 -1.40 -5.36 -0.31
C ALA A 204 -0.24 -5.12 0.66
N ASP A 205 0.43 -6.18 1.14
CA ASP A 205 1.65 -6.10 1.97
C ASP A 205 2.80 -5.44 1.20
N ALA A 206 3.07 -5.88 -0.03
CA ALA A 206 4.11 -5.30 -0.89
C ALA A 206 3.90 -3.82 -1.15
N ASP A 207 2.68 -3.42 -1.51
CA ASP A 207 2.34 -2.03 -1.76
C ASP A 207 2.41 -1.19 -0.48
N THR A 208 1.95 -1.74 0.65
CA THR A 208 2.03 -1.06 1.95
C THR A 208 3.48 -0.79 2.32
N LEU A 209 4.36 -1.78 2.14
CA LEU A 209 5.80 -1.62 2.38
C LEU A 209 6.41 -0.60 1.42
N HIS A 210 6.13 -0.72 0.13
CA HIS A 210 6.64 0.19 -0.89
C HIS A 210 6.23 1.64 -0.60
N PHE A 211 4.93 1.87 -0.35
CA PHE A 211 4.38 3.18 -0.03
C PHE A 211 4.96 3.77 1.24
N ALA A 212 5.11 2.99 2.31
CA ALA A 212 5.72 3.45 3.55
C ALA A 212 7.16 3.97 3.36
N ILE A 213 7.86 3.46 2.34
CA ILE A 213 9.26 3.80 2.07
C ILE A 213 9.38 4.94 1.06
N THR A 214 8.66 4.84 -0.06
CA THR A 214 8.84 5.71 -1.23
C THR A 214 7.77 6.80 -1.34
N GLY A 215 6.62 6.63 -0.68
CA GLY A 215 5.43 7.44 -0.89
C GLY A 215 4.71 7.15 -2.22
N GLU A 216 5.21 6.21 -3.02
CA GLU A 216 4.59 5.78 -4.27
C GLU A 216 3.80 4.49 -4.07
N HIS A 217 2.80 4.25 -4.93
CA HIS A 217 2.05 2.99 -4.95
C HIS A 217 2.46 2.14 -6.13
N LEU A 218 2.39 0.82 -5.94
CA LEU A 218 2.43 -0.16 -7.00
C LEU A 218 1.21 -0.01 -7.91
N ASP A 219 1.44 -0.24 -9.20
CA ASP A 219 0.44 -0.27 -10.25
C ASP A 219 -0.36 1.04 -10.44
N PRO A 220 0.29 2.23 -10.52
CA PRO A 220 -0.41 3.52 -10.56
C PRO A 220 -1.15 3.83 -11.86
N LYS A 221 -1.04 2.96 -12.88
CA LYS A 221 -1.65 3.11 -14.22
C LYS A 221 -1.99 1.76 -14.88
N THR A 222 -2.12 0.72 -14.06
CA THR A 222 -2.36 -0.67 -14.48
C THR A 222 -3.06 -1.37 -13.31
N TRP A 223 -3.38 -2.65 -13.42
CA TRP A 223 -3.85 -3.44 -12.28
C TRP A 223 -3.15 -4.79 -12.22
N THR A 224 -2.94 -5.28 -11.01
CA THR A 224 -2.46 -6.65 -10.76
C THR A 224 -3.67 -7.55 -10.53
N TRP A 225 -3.77 -8.63 -11.30
CA TRP A 225 -4.67 -9.74 -11.04
C TRP A 225 -4.07 -10.67 -9.98
N PHE A 226 -4.94 -11.28 -9.18
CA PHE A 226 -4.58 -12.30 -8.19
C PHE A 226 -5.23 -13.61 -8.63
N PRO A 227 -4.63 -14.37 -9.57
CA PRO A 227 -5.34 -15.43 -10.30
C PRO A 227 -5.92 -16.55 -9.42
N ASN A 228 -5.33 -16.74 -8.23
CA ASN A 228 -5.74 -17.74 -7.25
C ASN A 228 -6.81 -17.24 -6.26
N ASP A 229 -7.04 -15.92 -6.19
CA ASP A 229 -7.99 -15.31 -5.25
C ASP A 229 -9.33 -15.11 -5.94
N ARG A 230 -10.16 -16.16 -5.87
CA ARG A 230 -11.45 -16.21 -6.57
C ARG A 230 -12.64 -16.16 -5.63
N LEU A 231 -13.70 -15.53 -6.10
CA LEU A 231 -15.05 -15.61 -5.55
C LEU A 231 -15.71 -16.95 -5.96
N PRO A 232 -16.78 -17.38 -5.26
CA PRO A 232 -17.49 -18.62 -5.59
C PRO A 232 -18.08 -18.68 -7.01
N ASP A 233 -18.40 -17.51 -7.60
CA ASP A 233 -18.92 -17.38 -8.96
C ASP A 233 -17.82 -17.33 -10.04
N GLY A 234 -16.55 -17.48 -9.64
CA GLY A 234 -15.40 -17.44 -10.54
C GLY A 234 -14.81 -16.05 -10.78
N GLY A 235 -15.35 -15.00 -10.15
CA GLY A 235 -14.76 -13.66 -10.17
C GLY A 235 -13.33 -13.66 -9.59
N VAL A 236 -12.38 -13.06 -10.30
CA VAL A 236 -10.96 -13.02 -9.92
C VAL A 236 -10.64 -11.66 -9.32
N ALA A 237 -10.01 -11.65 -8.15
CA ALA A 237 -9.59 -10.42 -7.48
C ALA A 237 -8.48 -9.68 -8.25
N SER A 238 -8.47 -8.35 -8.10
CA SER A 238 -7.45 -7.47 -8.66
C SER A 238 -7.23 -6.26 -7.76
N GLY A 239 -6.02 -5.70 -7.82
CA GLY A 239 -5.63 -4.51 -7.04
C GLY A 239 -4.89 -3.49 -7.90
N TYR A 240 -5.13 -2.20 -7.62
CA TYR A 240 -4.39 -1.09 -8.21
C TYR A 240 -4.54 0.21 -7.43
N TRP A 241 -3.72 1.22 -7.76
CA TRP A 241 -3.88 2.58 -7.28
C TRP A 241 -4.76 3.42 -8.23
N GLY A 242 -5.89 3.92 -7.73
CA GLY A 242 -6.91 4.64 -8.50
C GLY A 242 -6.85 6.16 -8.39
N GLY A 243 -5.72 6.75 -7.98
CA GLY A 243 -5.53 8.20 -7.85
C GLY A 243 -6.08 8.82 -6.56
N ALA A 244 -7.17 8.28 -6.02
CA ALA A 244 -7.75 8.72 -4.74
C ALA A 244 -7.59 7.67 -3.61
N GLY A 245 -7.14 6.47 -3.95
CA GLY A 245 -7.08 5.35 -3.02
C GLY A 245 -6.70 4.06 -3.73
N VAL A 246 -6.43 3.02 -2.94
CA VAL A 246 -6.24 1.66 -3.45
C VAL A 246 -7.59 1.03 -3.73
N CYS A 247 -7.74 0.50 -4.94
CA CYS A 247 -8.94 -0.19 -5.39
C CYS A 247 -8.69 -1.70 -5.40
N LEU A 248 -9.49 -2.43 -4.63
CA LEU A 248 -9.59 -3.88 -4.69
C LEU A 248 -10.91 -4.26 -5.37
N ARG A 249 -10.80 -4.85 -6.55
CA ARG A 249 -11.92 -5.12 -7.46
C ARG A 249 -11.95 -6.58 -7.87
N TRP A 250 -13.01 -6.99 -8.55
CA TRP A 250 -13.05 -8.28 -9.23
C TRP A 250 -13.47 -8.16 -10.69
N ARG A 251 -13.07 -9.14 -11.49
CA ARG A 251 -13.56 -9.31 -12.86
C ARG A 251 -13.77 -10.77 -13.16
N TYR A 252 -14.71 -11.08 -14.04
CA TYR A 252 -14.81 -12.43 -14.60
C TYR A 252 -13.55 -12.78 -15.36
N ALA A 253 -13.03 -13.99 -15.14
CA ALA A 253 -11.76 -14.42 -15.69
C ALA A 253 -11.67 -14.31 -17.22
N GLY A 254 -12.78 -14.50 -17.95
CA GLY A 254 -12.82 -14.38 -19.41
C GLY A 254 -12.99 -12.95 -19.98
N GLY A 255 -13.12 -11.91 -19.13
CA GLY A 255 -13.54 -10.57 -19.53
C GLY A 255 -12.56 -9.44 -19.20
N CYS A 256 -11.26 -9.74 -19.18
CA CYS A 256 -10.23 -8.79 -18.77
C CYS A 256 -9.61 -8.04 -19.96
N GLY A 257 -9.55 -6.70 -19.87
CA GLY A 257 -8.86 -5.88 -20.86
C GLY A 257 -7.33 -5.97 -20.72
N SER A 258 -6.61 -5.60 -21.77
CA SER A 258 -5.16 -5.71 -21.95
C SER A 258 -4.27 -4.92 -20.98
N TYR A 259 -4.86 -4.18 -20.03
CA TYR A 259 -4.13 -3.31 -19.12
C TYR A 259 -3.73 -3.98 -17.79
N GLY A 260 -4.09 -5.25 -17.59
CA GLY A 260 -3.73 -6.02 -16.40
C GLY A 260 -2.61 -7.01 -16.62
N GLY A 261 -2.02 -7.45 -15.51
CA GLY A 261 -1.05 -8.55 -15.47
C GLY A 261 -1.01 -9.19 -14.08
N ALA A 262 0.00 -10.00 -13.80
CA ALA A 262 0.23 -10.58 -12.49
C ALA A 262 1.70 -10.46 -12.09
N ARG A 263 1.97 -10.65 -10.80
CA ARG A 263 3.33 -10.62 -10.24
C ARG A 263 3.72 -12.02 -9.83
N ALA A 264 4.84 -12.52 -10.34
CA ALA A 264 5.41 -13.77 -9.88
C ALA A 264 5.90 -13.61 -8.44
N ALA A 265 5.67 -14.65 -7.65
CA ALA A 265 6.14 -14.74 -6.28
C ALA A 265 7.05 -15.96 -6.16
N VAL A 266 8.25 -15.76 -5.61
CA VAL A 266 9.18 -16.86 -5.32
C VAL A 266 9.11 -17.13 -3.81
N PRO A 267 8.63 -18.31 -3.36
CA PRO A 267 8.58 -18.62 -1.94
C PRO A 267 9.98 -18.79 -1.37
N VAL A 268 10.17 -18.33 -0.14
CA VAL A 268 11.38 -18.59 0.65
C VAL A 268 11.03 -19.59 1.75
N SER A 269 11.78 -20.69 1.81
CA SER A 269 11.55 -21.74 2.80
C SER A 269 11.83 -21.25 4.22
N LEU A 270 11.06 -21.74 5.19
CA LEU A 270 11.42 -21.61 6.60
C LEU A 270 12.73 -22.34 6.88
N LYS A 271 13.54 -21.81 7.78
CA LYS A 271 14.66 -22.56 8.34
C LYS A 271 14.11 -23.71 9.18
N THR A 272 14.68 -24.90 8.99
CA THR A 272 14.44 -26.10 9.81
C THR A 272 15.34 -26.13 11.02
#